data_AF-A0A925XJF3-F1
#
_entry.id   AF-A0A925XJF3-F1
#
_cell.length_a   1.000
_cell.length_b   1.000
_cell.length_c   1.000
_cell.angle_alpha   90.00
_cell.angle_beta   90.00
_cell.angle_gamma   90.00
#
_symmetry.space_group_name_H-M   'P 1'
#
loop_
_entity.id
_entity.type
_entity.pdbx_description
1 polymer ?
#
loop_
_entity_poly.entity_id
_entity_poly.type
_entity_poly.pdbx_seq_one_letter_code
_entity_poly.pdbx_strand_id
1 'polypeptide(L)'
;MRAPSRATVLVAACLFMNACGNGGGSDGASAPVQPPPVPPAVSTVDGPAWWNFGRDSQHAAQSGIATQSLLRVVWQTAVELVPPFSAINVLPLHYVSPVISRRDTVLVPVKINRDGGFRVEARSGANGGLLWSAPTDYVLP
;
A
#
# COMPACT_ATOMS: atom_id res chain seq x y z
N MET A 1 -4.93 40.84 -52.99
CA MET A 1 -4.53 39.85 -54.01
C MET A 1 -3.13 39.31 -53.70
N ARG A 2 -3.04 38.13 -53.10
CA ARG A 2 -2.09 37.04 -53.46
C ARG A 2 -2.40 35.83 -52.57
N ALA A 3 -2.45 34.69 -53.24
CA ALA A 3 -2.96 33.40 -52.77
C ALA A 3 -1.88 32.61 -51.99
N PRO A 4 -2.23 31.44 -51.41
CA PRO A 4 -1.54 30.81 -50.28
C PRO A 4 -0.43 29.83 -50.69
N SER A 5 0.59 29.67 -49.85
CA SER A 5 1.59 28.59 -49.95
C SER A 5 1.08 27.32 -49.26
N ARG A 6 0.95 26.25 -50.05
CA ARG A 6 0.59 24.89 -49.64
C ARG A 6 1.80 24.09 -49.13
N ALA A 7 1.47 23.06 -48.34
CA ALA A 7 2.22 21.83 -48.06
C ALA A 7 3.36 21.97 -47.04
N THR A 8 3.52 21.11 -46.01
CA THR A 8 3.24 19.66 -45.95
C THR A 8 2.99 19.27 -44.48
N VAL A 9 1.88 18.58 -44.21
CA VAL A 9 1.65 17.89 -42.92
C VAL A 9 2.42 16.58 -42.96
N LEU A 10 3.47 16.47 -42.15
CA LEU A 10 4.18 15.21 -41.91
C LEU A 10 3.45 14.47 -40.78
N VAL A 11 2.49 13.61 -41.15
CA VAL A 11 1.95 12.60 -40.25
C VAL A 11 3.00 11.49 -40.15
N ALA A 12 3.80 11.51 -39.09
CA ALA A 12 4.65 10.38 -38.74
C ALA A 12 3.76 9.31 -38.08
N ALA A 13 3.27 8.37 -38.90
CA ALA A 13 2.61 7.17 -38.42
C ALA A 13 3.67 6.22 -37.83
N CYS A 14 3.81 6.21 -36.50
CA CYS A 14 4.54 5.16 -35.80
C CYS A 14 3.72 3.86 -35.87
N LEU A 15 4.09 2.99 -36.80
CA LEU A 15 3.59 1.62 -36.89
C LEU A 15 4.13 0.83 -35.68
N PHE A 16 3.21 0.37 -34.82
CA PHE A 16 3.49 -0.64 -33.81
C PHE A 16 3.81 -1.97 -34.52
N MET A 17 5.07 -2.40 -34.50
CA MET A 17 5.41 -3.77 -34.85
C MET A 17 5.02 -4.67 -33.67
N ASN A 18 3.85 -5.33 -33.78
CA ASN A 18 3.58 -6.56 -33.05
C ASN A 18 4.44 -7.66 -33.67
N ALA A 19 5.59 -7.96 -33.04
CA ALA A 19 6.35 -9.15 -33.37
C ALA A 19 5.60 -10.38 -32.80
N CYS A 20 4.81 -11.04 -33.64
CA CYS A 20 4.39 -12.42 -33.41
C CYS A 20 5.62 -13.32 -33.58
N GLY A 21 6.33 -13.59 -32.49
CA GLY A 21 7.35 -14.63 -32.42
C GLY A 21 6.75 -15.87 -31.76
N ASN A 22 6.37 -16.87 -32.57
CA ASN A 22 5.99 -18.20 -32.09
C ASN A 22 7.00 -19.22 -32.64
N GLY A 23 7.62 -20.00 -31.75
CA GLY A 23 8.34 -21.22 -32.17
C GLY A 23 9.49 -21.62 -31.25
N GLY A 24 9.21 -22.46 -30.25
CA GLY A 24 10.23 -23.18 -29.48
C GLY A 24 9.62 -23.89 -28.30
N GLY A 25 9.23 -25.15 -28.49
CA GLY A 25 8.47 -25.94 -27.52
C GLY A 25 9.15 -26.10 -26.16
N SER A 26 8.38 -25.83 -25.12
CA SER A 26 8.48 -26.52 -23.83
C SER A 26 7.07 -27.02 -23.52
N ASP A 27 6.98 -28.27 -23.10
CA ASP A 27 5.72 -28.97 -22.85
C ASP A 27 4.82 -28.14 -21.94
N GLY A 28 3.59 -27.94 -22.41
CA GLY A 28 2.58 -27.11 -21.76
C GLY A 28 2.21 -27.63 -20.39
N ALA A 29 2.83 -27.10 -19.36
CA ALA A 29 2.12 -26.75 -18.15
C ALA A 29 1.63 -25.32 -18.34
N SER A 30 0.37 -25.15 -18.75
CA SER A 30 -0.34 -23.90 -18.52
C SER A 30 -0.02 -23.47 -17.09
N ALA A 31 0.60 -22.31 -16.91
CA ALA A 31 0.80 -21.75 -15.58
C ALA A 31 -0.57 -21.84 -14.88
N PRO A 32 -0.68 -22.51 -13.72
CA PRO A 32 -1.97 -22.68 -13.08
C PRO A 32 -2.55 -21.29 -12.90
N VAL A 33 -3.72 -21.06 -13.50
CA VAL A 33 -4.50 -19.84 -13.31
C VAL A 33 -4.59 -19.67 -11.80
N GLN A 34 -3.85 -18.69 -11.26
CA GLN A 34 -3.91 -18.42 -9.84
C GLN A 34 -5.37 -18.07 -9.56
N PRO A 35 -6.04 -18.78 -8.63
CA PRO A 35 -7.37 -18.38 -8.21
C PRO A 35 -7.31 -16.91 -7.79
N PRO A 36 -8.41 -16.15 -7.98
CA PRO A 36 -8.45 -14.76 -7.52
C PRO A 36 -7.96 -14.71 -6.07
N PRO A 37 -7.17 -13.68 -5.68
CA PRO A 37 -6.68 -13.58 -4.32
C PRO A 37 -7.83 -13.75 -3.35
N VAL A 38 -7.81 -14.82 -2.56
CA VAL A 38 -8.82 -15.02 -1.51
C VAL A 38 -8.73 -13.79 -0.61
N PRO A 39 -9.85 -13.06 -0.37
CA PRO A 39 -9.82 -11.93 0.55
C PRO A 39 -9.18 -12.38 1.86
N PRO A 40 -8.20 -11.65 2.40
CA PRO A 40 -7.53 -12.05 3.63
C PRO A 40 -8.59 -12.29 4.71
N ALA A 41 -8.51 -13.46 5.34
CA ALA A 41 -9.50 -13.87 6.32
C ALA A 41 -9.58 -12.85 7.46
N VAL A 42 -10.81 -12.47 7.83
CA VAL A 42 -11.06 -11.68 9.04
C VAL A 42 -10.74 -12.52 10.26
N SER A 43 -10.06 -11.94 11.25
CA SER A 43 -9.72 -12.68 12.47
C SER A 43 -10.97 -13.01 13.27
N THR A 44 -11.04 -14.22 13.82
CA THR A 44 -12.09 -14.66 14.75
C THR A 44 -11.72 -14.37 16.21
N VAL A 45 -10.52 -13.85 16.46
CA VAL A 45 -10.08 -13.42 17.78
C VAL A 45 -11.00 -12.32 18.30
N ASP A 46 -11.36 -12.38 19.58
CA ASP A 46 -11.94 -11.26 20.32
C ASP A 46 -11.04 -10.95 21.51
N GLY A 47 -10.32 -9.83 21.43
CA GLY A 47 -9.33 -9.41 22.42
C GLY A 47 -9.42 -7.92 22.78
N PRO A 48 -8.60 -7.45 23.74
CA PRO A 48 -8.50 -6.03 24.05
C PRO A 48 -8.05 -5.25 22.82
N ALA A 49 -8.77 -4.17 22.51
CA ALA A 49 -8.44 -3.27 21.43
C ALA A 49 -7.39 -2.21 21.84
N TRP A 50 -6.77 -1.61 20.82
CA TRP A 50 -5.91 -0.44 20.90
C TRP A 50 -6.62 0.73 20.21
N TRP A 51 -7.43 1.48 20.96
CA TRP A 51 -8.45 2.36 20.38
C TRP A 51 -7.92 3.66 19.79
N ASN A 52 -6.82 4.18 20.32
CA ASN A 52 -6.27 5.46 19.90
C ASN A 52 -4.75 5.47 20.01
N PHE A 53 -4.13 6.61 19.67
CA PHE A 53 -2.73 6.88 19.94
C PHE A 53 -2.38 6.53 21.39
N GLY A 54 -1.35 5.69 21.58
CA GLY A 54 -0.95 5.24 22.91
C GLY A 54 -2.02 4.43 23.68
N ARG A 55 -2.94 3.76 22.97
CA ARG A 55 -4.08 2.95 23.44
C ARG A 55 -5.28 3.74 23.97
N ASP A 56 -5.04 4.72 24.81
CA ASP A 56 -6.06 5.44 25.58
C ASP A 56 -5.79 6.95 25.64
N SER A 57 -6.71 7.70 26.26
CA SER A 57 -6.61 9.16 26.41
C SER A 57 -5.42 9.64 27.25
N GLN A 58 -4.76 8.75 27.98
CA GLN A 58 -3.58 9.06 28.79
C GLN A 58 -2.29 8.75 28.02
N HIS A 59 -2.40 8.18 26.82
CA HIS A 59 -1.30 7.66 26.03
C HIS A 59 -0.41 6.69 26.84
N ALA A 60 -1.01 5.88 27.72
CA ALA A 60 -0.26 5.07 28.67
C ALA A 60 0.54 3.94 28.00
N ALA A 61 0.18 3.55 26.77
CA ALA A 61 0.81 2.49 25.99
C ALA A 61 0.91 1.14 26.73
N GLN A 62 0.09 0.91 27.75
CA GLN A 62 0.02 -0.36 28.44
C GLN A 62 -0.72 -1.35 27.56
N SER A 63 -0.24 -2.57 27.35
CA SER A 63 -0.98 -3.58 26.59
C SER A 63 -2.01 -4.30 27.46
N GLY A 64 -3.15 -4.70 26.87
CA GLY A 64 -4.08 -5.65 27.50
C GLY A 64 -3.72 -7.12 27.26
N ILE A 65 -2.74 -7.38 26.38
CA ILE A 65 -2.17 -8.70 26.09
C ILE A 65 -0.79 -8.80 26.72
N ALA A 66 -0.52 -9.94 27.38
CA ALA A 66 0.80 -10.22 27.93
C ALA A 66 1.87 -10.26 26.82
N THR A 67 2.96 -9.53 27.02
CA THR A 67 4.09 -9.53 26.09
C THR A 67 4.75 -10.91 26.04
N GLN A 68 5.15 -11.32 24.83
CA GLN A 68 6.03 -12.45 24.58
C GLN A 68 7.43 -11.95 24.19
N SER A 69 8.44 -12.81 24.29
CA SER A 69 9.77 -12.52 23.74
C SER A 69 9.69 -12.21 22.24
N LEU A 70 10.39 -11.18 21.78
CA LEU A 70 10.47 -10.82 20.36
C LEU A 70 11.41 -11.80 19.64
N LEU A 71 10.85 -12.90 19.16
CA LEU A 71 11.60 -13.95 18.47
C LEU A 71 11.60 -13.81 16.95
N ARG A 72 10.61 -13.12 16.38
CA ARG A 72 10.48 -12.89 14.93
C ARG A 72 9.61 -11.69 14.60
N VAL A 73 9.82 -11.12 13.41
CA VAL A 73 8.86 -10.23 12.75
C VAL A 73 7.89 -11.09 11.94
N VAL A 74 6.59 -11.02 12.22
CA VAL A 74 5.57 -11.84 11.54
C VAL A 74 5.18 -11.23 10.19
N TRP A 75 5.09 -9.91 10.12
CA TRP A 75 4.82 -9.15 8.90
C TRP A 75 5.27 -7.70 9.08
N GLN A 76 5.35 -6.98 7.97
CA GLN A 76 5.65 -5.55 7.92
C GLN A 76 4.86 -4.89 6.77
N THR A 77 4.65 -3.57 6.86
CA THR A 77 4.03 -2.79 5.78
C THR A 77 4.63 -1.38 5.73
N ALA A 78 4.64 -0.78 4.55
CA ALA A 78 5.05 0.62 4.39
C ALA A 78 3.91 1.56 4.84
N VAL A 79 4.27 2.63 5.56
CA VAL A 79 3.36 3.72 5.97
C VAL A 79 3.60 5.03 5.21
N GLU A 80 4.67 5.11 4.41
CA GLU A 80 4.92 6.17 3.44
C GLU A 80 5.49 5.55 2.16
N LEU A 81 4.87 5.84 1.01
CA LEU A 81 5.26 5.25 -0.27
C LEU A 81 6.32 6.09 -1.01
N VAL A 82 6.48 7.37 -0.64
CA VAL A 82 7.45 8.29 -1.24
C VAL A 82 8.19 9.07 -0.15
N PRO A 83 9.01 8.40 0.68
CA PRO A 83 9.69 9.02 1.81
C PRO A 83 10.70 10.09 1.37
N PRO A 84 10.62 11.32 1.90
CA PRO A 84 11.57 12.39 1.59
C PRO A 84 12.84 12.23 2.42
N PHE A 85 13.72 11.33 2.00
CA PHE A 85 15.07 11.28 2.57
C PHE A 85 15.83 12.57 2.26
N SER A 86 16.44 13.16 3.29
CA SER A 86 17.39 14.27 3.11
C SER A 86 18.68 13.79 2.45
N ALA A 87 19.53 14.73 2.01
CA ALA A 87 20.85 14.43 1.42
C ALA A 87 21.77 13.62 2.37
N ILE A 88 21.49 13.63 3.67
CA ILE A 88 22.19 12.84 4.71
C ILE A 88 21.41 11.59 5.13
N ASN A 89 20.43 11.16 4.33
CA ASN A 89 19.58 9.99 4.57
C ASN A 89 18.78 10.02 5.89
N VAL A 90 18.50 11.22 6.41
CA VAL A 90 17.62 11.44 7.56
C VAL A 90 16.19 11.65 7.08
N LEU A 91 15.24 11.02 7.77
CA LEU A 91 13.80 11.17 7.59
C LEU A 91 13.19 11.85 8.85
N PRO A 92 12.93 13.17 8.84
CA PRO A 92 12.51 13.92 10.03
C PRO A 92 11.01 13.78 10.34
N LEU A 93 10.43 12.60 10.12
CA LEU A 93 8.98 12.37 10.26
C LEU A 93 8.68 11.46 11.45
N HIS A 94 7.68 11.83 12.23
CA HIS A 94 7.08 10.94 13.24
C HIS A 94 5.80 10.32 12.67
N TYR A 95 5.80 9.00 12.56
CA TYR A 95 4.60 8.25 12.18
C TYR A 95 3.72 7.98 13.40
N VAL A 96 2.42 7.87 13.14
CA VAL A 96 1.41 7.69 14.16
C VAL A 96 1.39 6.23 14.64
N SER A 97 1.00 6.01 15.90
CA SER A 97 0.64 4.68 16.41
C SER A 97 -0.49 4.08 15.56
N PRO A 98 -0.44 2.79 15.20
CA PRO A 98 -1.62 2.11 14.68
C PRO A 98 -2.74 2.09 15.73
N VAL A 99 -3.97 1.84 15.26
CA VAL A 99 -5.08 1.43 16.11
C VAL A 99 -5.49 0.01 15.73
N ILE A 100 -5.89 -0.79 16.72
CA ILE A 100 -6.15 -2.22 16.54
C ILE A 100 -7.54 -2.53 17.10
N SER A 101 -8.41 -3.09 16.28
CA SER A 101 -9.76 -3.48 16.70
C SER A 101 -9.72 -4.71 17.62
N ARG A 102 -10.84 -5.00 18.29
CA ARG A 102 -11.00 -6.25 19.07
C ARG A 102 -10.84 -7.52 18.23
N ARG A 103 -11.09 -7.42 16.93
CA ARG A 103 -10.98 -8.52 15.95
C ARG A 103 -9.67 -8.47 15.18
N ASP A 104 -8.59 -8.07 15.85
CA ASP A 104 -7.23 -8.11 15.31
C ASP A 104 -7.12 -7.47 13.91
N THR A 105 -7.83 -6.35 13.71
CA THR A 105 -7.71 -5.54 12.49
C THR A 105 -6.84 -4.34 12.80
N VAL A 106 -5.69 -4.26 12.15
CA VAL A 106 -4.74 -3.17 12.29
C VAL A 106 -5.08 -2.08 11.30
N LEU A 107 -5.43 -0.89 11.77
CA LEU A 107 -5.66 0.27 10.93
C LEU A 107 -4.40 1.16 10.96
N VAL A 108 -3.86 1.44 9.77
CA VAL A 108 -2.67 2.28 9.59
C VAL A 108 -2.96 3.39 8.57
N PRO A 109 -2.64 4.66 8.90
CA PRO A 109 -2.53 5.71 7.90
C PRO A 109 -1.33 5.43 6.98
N VAL A 110 -1.50 5.64 5.68
CA VAL A 110 -0.45 5.54 4.68
C VAL A 110 -0.39 6.83 3.88
N LYS A 111 0.78 7.47 3.90
CA LYS A 111 1.08 8.63 3.05
C LYS A 111 1.47 8.16 1.66
N ILE A 112 0.73 8.61 0.65
CA ILE A 112 0.82 8.05 -0.70
C ILE A 112 1.70 8.87 -1.65
N ASN A 113 1.87 10.18 -1.43
CA ASN A 113 2.76 11.02 -2.23
C ASN A 113 3.68 11.86 -1.34
N ARG A 114 4.78 12.37 -1.91
CA ARG A 114 5.80 13.16 -1.21
C ARG A 114 5.21 14.37 -0.47
N ASP A 115 4.33 15.10 -1.15
CA ASP A 115 3.79 16.37 -0.66
C ASP A 115 2.43 16.22 0.04
N GLY A 116 1.92 14.99 0.20
CA GLY A 116 0.67 14.70 0.90
C GLY A 116 -0.15 13.58 0.26
N GLY A 117 -1.45 13.57 0.55
CA GLY A 117 -2.35 12.49 0.20
C GLY A 117 -2.21 11.31 1.16
N PHE A 118 -3.34 10.89 1.71
CA PHE A 118 -3.38 9.87 2.76
C PHE A 118 -4.54 8.92 2.52
N ARG A 119 -4.31 7.65 2.84
CA ARG A 119 -5.36 6.64 2.94
C ARG A 119 -5.25 5.94 4.29
N VAL A 120 -6.35 5.40 4.77
CA VAL A 120 -6.34 4.41 5.85
C VAL A 120 -6.38 3.03 5.21
N GLU A 121 -5.51 2.15 5.66
CA GLU A 121 -5.56 0.72 5.33
C GLU A 121 -5.96 -0.07 6.57
N ALA A 122 -6.92 -0.99 6.41
CA ALA A 122 -7.14 -2.05 7.37
C ALA A 122 -6.43 -3.31 6.93
N ARG A 123 -5.66 -3.88 7.84
CA ARG A 123 -4.86 -5.08 7.61
C ARG A 123 -5.18 -6.14 8.65
N SER A 124 -5.09 -7.40 8.24
CA SER A 124 -5.16 -8.52 9.17
C SER A 124 -3.98 -8.47 10.13
N GLY A 125 -4.21 -8.47 11.44
CA GLY A 125 -3.14 -8.51 12.44
C GLY A 125 -2.37 -9.83 12.45
N ALA A 126 -2.97 -10.90 11.93
CA ALA A 126 -2.33 -12.22 11.85
C ALA A 126 -1.20 -12.27 10.81
N ASN A 127 -1.35 -11.61 9.65
CA ASN A 127 -0.41 -11.73 8.53
C ASN A 127 -0.14 -10.44 7.73
N GLY A 128 -0.73 -9.31 8.12
CA GLY A 128 -0.55 -8.03 7.45
C GLY A 128 -1.30 -7.85 6.13
N GLY A 129 -2.09 -8.84 5.70
CA GLY A 129 -2.86 -8.78 4.44
C GLY A 129 -3.87 -7.64 4.43
N LEU A 130 -3.97 -6.91 3.31
CA LEU A 130 -4.88 -5.77 3.15
C LEU A 130 -6.34 -6.25 3.09
N LEU A 131 -7.15 -5.87 4.06
CA LEU A 131 -8.60 -6.15 4.10
C LEU A 131 -9.37 -5.13 3.26
N TRP A 132 -9.08 -3.85 3.46
CA TRP A 132 -9.65 -2.73 2.70
C TRP A 132 -8.76 -1.49 2.83
N SER A 133 -8.98 -0.51 1.93
CA SER A 133 -8.37 0.81 2.03
C SER A 133 -9.39 1.89 1.70
N ALA A 134 -9.31 3.03 2.38
CA ALA A 134 -10.15 4.20 2.13
C ALA A 134 -9.29 5.47 2.00
N PRO A 135 -9.52 6.32 0.97
CA PRO A 135 -8.86 7.61 0.89
C PRO A 135 -9.33 8.52 2.03
N THR A 136 -8.51 9.49 2.39
CA THR A 136 -8.88 10.57 3.30
C THR A 136 -8.65 11.92 2.61
N ASP A 137 -9.39 12.93 3.04
CA ASP A 137 -9.25 14.33 2.64
C ASP A 137 -8.30 15.12 3.57
N TYR A 138 -7.55 14.43 4.44
CA TYR A 138 -6.61 15.06 5.34
C TYR A 138 -5.52 15.83 4.59
N VAL A 139 -5.29 17.07 5.02
CA VAL A 139 -4.26 17.97 4.50
C VAL A 139 -3.29 18.29 5.63
N LEU A 140 -1.99 18.35 5.32
CA LEU A 140 -0.97 18.73 6.30
C LEU A 140 -1.18 20.20 6.75
N PRO A 141 -0.91 20.52 8.04
CA PRO A 141 -0.97 21.90 8.55
C PRO A 141 0.01 22.87 7.88
#